data_AF-A0AAE3IXN6-F1
#
_entry.id   AF-A0AAE3IXN6-F1
#
_cell.length_a   1.000
_cell.length_b   1.000
_cell.length_c   1.000
_cell.angle_alpha   90.00
_cell.angle_beta   90.00
_cell.angle_gamma   90.00
#
_symmetry.space_group_name_H-M   'P 1'
#
loop_
_entity.id
_entity.type
_entity.pdbx_description
1 polymer ?
#
loop_
_entity_poly.entity_id
_entity_poly.type
_entity_poly.pdbx_seq_one_letter_code
_entity_poly.pdbx_strand_id
1 'polypeptide(L)'
;MKPSIGFTFISKRLTALILLIATFGITIFSPSDTLADAGVTLANPAAVYCIDQGGFYGQKRDENGSHGVCRMSDGTEQDAWGMLREAHEPEPKIANPAATFCNANGGTYNLEDGSCELANGEAVDGWEYLRASHAESTKMVNPAAAFCVESGGSYQIVTADDGSQKGICTLPNGESRDAWEYFREASK
;
A
#
# COMPACT_ATOMS: atom_id res chain seq x y z
N MET A 1 -26.18 46.57 69.05
CA MET A 1 -25.47 45.84 70.12
C MET A 1 -26.47 45.17 71.05
N LYS A 2 -26.48 43.83 71.09
CA LYS A 2 -27.06 43.00 72.15
C LYS A 2 -26.38 41.61 72.02
N PRO A 3 -25.63 41.14 73.03
CA PRO A 3 -24.72 40.00 72.85
C PRO A 3 -25.42 38.63 72.94
N SER A 4 -24.71 37.61 72.46
CA SER A 4 -25.09 36.19 72.50
C SER A 4 -24.75 35.53 73.85
N ILE A 5 -24.80 34.18 73.88
CA ILE A 5 -24.52 33.19 74.96
C ILE A 5 -25.84 32.57 75.46
N GLY A 6 -26.01 31.23 75.52
CA GLY A 6 -25.14 30.13 75.10
C GLY A 6 -25.33 28.87 75.98
N PHE A 7 -24.66 27.77 75.59
CA PHE A 7 -24.39 26.58 76.41
C PHE A 7 -25.51 25.56 76.77
N THR A 8 -25.49 24.45 75.99
CA THR A 8 -25.27 23.04 76.43
C THR A 8 -26.39 22.03 76.80
N PHE A 9 -26.13 20.81 76.28
CA PHE A 9 -26.30 19.45 76.85
C PHE A 9 -27.69 18.75 76.87
N ILE A 10 -27.62 17.39 76.88
CA ILE A 10 -28.68 16.39 77.18
C ILE A 10 -29.75 16.24 76.06
N SER A 11 -30.19 15.05 75.60
CA SER A 11 -29.81 13.64 75.88
C SER A 11 -30.11 12.71 74.68
N LYS A 12 -29.49 11.53 74.69
CA LYS A 12 -29.91 10.29 73.98
C LYS A 12 -31.43 10.04 74.06
N ARG A 13 -32.03 9.48 72.99
CA ARG A 13 -32.47 8.04 72.89
C ARG A 13 -33.27 7.72 71.61
N LEU A 14 -32.93 6.58 70.99
CA LEU A 14 -33.76 5.58 70.27
C LEU A 14 -34.86 5.96 69.24
N THR A 15 -34.97 5.08 68.22
CA THR A 15 -36.16 4.82 67.34
C THR A 15 -36.61 5.95 66.39
N ALA A 16 -37.12 5.71 65.17
CA ALA A 16 -37.43 4.46 64.46
C ALA A 16 -37.06 4.52 62.94
N LEU A 17 -37.39 3.46 62.19
CA LEU A 17 -37.12 3.21 60.76
C LEU A 17 -38.33 3.64 59.87
N ILE A 18 -38.25 3.50 58.53
CA ILE A 18 -39.36 3.52 57.51
C ILE A 18 -39.82 4.97 57.16
N LEU A 19 -40.01 5.47 55.92
CA LEU A 19 -39.93 5.09 54.47
C LEU A 19 -39.67 6.42 53.68
N LEU A 20 -39.33 6.59 52.39
CA LEU A 20 -39.04 5.81 51.15
C LEU A 20 -37.53 5.96 50.80
N ILE A 21 -36.86 5.37 49.79
CA ILE A 21 -37.13 4.68 48.50
C ILE A 21 -37.10 5.55 47.21
N ALA A 22 -35.96 5.43 46.51
CA ALA A 22 -35.70 5.57 45.06
C ALA A 22 -36.11 6.85 44.31
N THR A 23 -35.11 7.70 44.01
CA THR A 23 -35.16 8.61 42.84
C THR A 23 -35.12 7.79 41.54
N PHE A 24 -35.99 8.15 40.59
CA PHE A 24 -36.24 7.38 39.38
C PHE A 24 -35.16 7.65 38.30
N GLY A 25 -34.01 6.98 38.41
CA GLY A 25 -32.91 7.08 37.46
C GLY A 25 -33.20 6.40 36.12
N ILE A 26 -33.90 7.09 35.22
CA ILE A 26 -34.14 6.62 33.85
C ILE A 26 -32.80 6.63 33.09
N THR A 27 -32.21 5.45 32.91
CA THR A 27 -31.06 5.29 32.02
C THR A 27 -31.54 5.42 30.56
N ILE A 28 -30.92 6.35 29.82
CA ILE A 28 -31.16 6.48 28.38
C ILE A 28 -30.49 5.29 27.70
N PHE A 29 -31.26 4.23 27.45
CA PHE A 29 -30.80 3.07 26.70
C PHE A 29 -30.71 3.42 25.23
N SER A 30 -29.60 4.03 24.82
CA SER A 30 -29.31 4.29 23.41
C SER A 30 -29.10 2.96 22.68
N PRO A 31 -29.93 2.61 21.67
CA PRO A 31 -29.61 1.50 20.77
C PRO A 31 -28.50 1.98 19.84
N SER A 32 -27.24 1.79 20.24
CA SER A 32 -26.09 2.03 19.37
C SER A 32 -26.23 1.22 18.07
N ASP A 33 -25.90 1.86 16.96
CA ASP A 33 -26.24 1.39 15.62
C ASP A 33 -25.74 -0.03 15.33
N THR A 34 -26.68 -0.88 14.89
CA THR A 34 -26.39 -2.19 14.29
C THR A 34 -26.87 -2.24 12.85
N LEU A 35 -26.55 -1.18 12.09
CA LEU A 35 -26.21 -1.40 10.68
C LEU A 35 -24.91 -2.22 10.66
N ALA A 36 -25.06 -3.54 10.68
CA ALA A 36 -24.00 -4.43 10.27
C ALA A 36 -23.73 -4.14 8.79
N ASP A 37 -22.64 -3.42 8.53
CA ASP A 37 -22.13 -3.22 7.18
C ASP A 37 -21.94 -4.60 6.54
N ALA A 38 -22.69 -4.87 5.47
CA ALA A 38 -22.51 -6.05 4.64
C ALA A 38 -21.32 -5.86 3.69
N GLY A 39 -20.22 -5.31 4.23
CA GLY A 39 -18.95 -5.15 3.55
C GLY A 39 -18.50 -6.51 3.05
N VAL A 40 -18.05 -6.56 1.80
CA VAL A 40 -17.68 -7.81 1.14
C VAL A 40 -16.53 -8.45 1.92
N THR A 41 -16.85 -9.49 2.69
CA THR A 41 -15.89 -10.28 3.45
C THR A 41 -15.08 -11.12 2.47
N LEU A 42 -14.04 -10.50 1.90
CA LEU A 42 -13.02 -11.18 1.11
C LEU A 42 -12.47 -12.34 1.96
N ALA A 43 -12.84 -13.56 1.59
CA ALA A 43 -12.51 -14.74 2.35
C ALA A 43 -10.98 -14.87 2.45
N ASN A 44 -10.47 -15.18 3.64
CA ASN A 44 -9.03 -15.36 3.86
C ASN A 44 -8.50 -16.43 2.89
N PRO A 45 -7.60 -16.11 1.93
CA PRO A 45 -7.12 -17.07 0.94
C PRO A 45 -6.50 -18.33 1.57
N ALA A 46 -5.79 -18.19 2.69
CA ALA A 46 -5.22 -19.32 3.43
C ALA A 46 -6.28 -20.20 4.12
N ALA A 47 -7.44 -19.62 4.47
CA ALA A 47 -8.57 -20.38 5.01
C ALA A 47 -9.34 -21.11 3.90
N VAL A 48 -9.55 -20.45 2.75
CA VAL A 48 -10.16 -21.06 1.56
C VAL A 48 -9.30 -22.23 1.08
N TYR A 49 -8.00 -22.00 0.87
CA TYR A 49 -7.07 -23.06 0.45
C TYR A 49 -7.06 -24.25 1.42
N CYS A 50 -7.01 -24.00 2.74
CA CYS A 50 -7.10 -25.06 3.74
C CYS A 50 -8.36 -25.92 3.59
N ILE A 51 -9.52 -25.29 3.35
CA ILE A 51 -10.81 -25.97 3.17
C ILE A 51 -10.83 -26.73 1.83
N ASP A 52 -10.26 -26.17 0.76
CA ASP A 52 -10.15 -26.81 -0.56
C ASP A 52 -9.22 -28.04 -0.53
N GLN A 53 -8.22 -28.07 0.35
CA GLN A 53 -7.41 -29.28 0.63
C GLN A 53 -8.14 -30.31 1.53
N GLY A 54 -9.39 -30.05 1.93
CA GLY A 54 -10.16 -30.91 2.83
C GLY A 54 -9.79 -30.76 4.32
N GLY A 55 -9.03 -29.72 4.67
CA GLY A 55 -8.67 -29.39 6.05
C GLY A 55 -9.70 -28.49 6.74
N PHE A 56 -9.57 -28.38 8.06
CA PHE A 56 -10.32 -27.46 8.90
C PHE A 56 -9.46 -26.25 9.29
N TYR A 57 -9.85 -25.05 8.87
CA TYR A 57 -9.20 -23.81 9.26
C TYR A 57 -9.61 -23.37 10.67
N GLY A 58 -8.64 -23.04 11.51
CA GLY A 58 -8.86 -22.45 12.84
C GLY A 58 -7.93 -21.25 13.10
N GLN A 59 -8.19 -20.54 14.20
CA GLN A 59 -7.23 -19.58 14.76
C GLN A 59 -6.57 -20.17 16.01
N LYS A 60 -5.28 -19.91 16.16
CA LYS A 60 -4.46 -20.28 17.31
C LYS A 60 -3.83 -19.01 17.89
N ARG A 61 -3.56 -18.99 19.19
CA ARG A 61 -2.96 -17.84 19.89
C ARG A 61 -1.75 -18.29 20.68
N ASP A 62 -0.69 -17.52 20.57
CA ASP A 62 0.61 -17.72 21.22
C ASP A 62 1.19 -16.35 21.64
N GLU A 63 2.46 -16.34 22.06
CA GLU A 63 3.15 -15.16 22.57
C GLU A 63 3.33 -14.05 21.51
N ASN A 64 3.30 -14.40 20.22
CA ASN A 64 3.46 -13.47 19.10
C ASN A 64 2.12 -12.91 18.58
N GLY A 65 0.98 -13.38 19.10
CA GLY A 65 -0.35 -12.92 18.69
C GLY A 65 -1.30 -14.05 18.32
N SER A 66 -2.15 -13.83 17.32
CA SER A 66 -3.12 -14.84 16.83
C SER A 66 -2.87 -15.13 15.35
N HIS A 67 -2.68 -16.40 14.99
CA HIS A 67 -2.37 -16.86 13.64
C HIS A 67 -3.40 -17.89 13.15
N GLY A 68 -3.45 -18.15 11.85
CA GLY A 68 -4.34 -19.14 11.24
C GLY A 68 -3.67 -20.49 11.09
N VAL A 69 -4.31 -21.57 11.56
CA VAL A 69 -3.81 -22.94 11.37
C VAL A 69 -4.76 -23.74 10.48
N CYS A 70 -4.20 -24.58 9.62
CA CYS A 70 -4.94 -25.62 8.93
C CYS A 70 -4.75 -26.95 9.65
N ARG A 71 -5.84 -27.70 9.89
CA ARG A 71 -5.80 -29.05 10.46
C ARG A 71 -6.38 -30.07 9.50
N MET A 72 -5.56 -31.02 9.09
CA MET A 72 -5.88 -32.06 8.12
C MET A 72 -6.60 -33.25 8.78
N SER A 73 -7.25 -34.11 7.98
CA SER A 73 -8.06 -35.23 8.46
C SER A 73 -7.27 -36.37 9.11
N ASP A 74 -5.96 -36.41 8.93
CA ASP A 74 -5.02 -37.31 9.60
C ASP A 74 -4.60 -36.81 11.00
N GLY A 75 -4.96 -35.57 11.35
CA GLY A 75 -4.59 -34.88 12.59
C GLY A 75 -3.40 -33.90 12.45
N THR A 76 -2.77 -33.81 11.28
CA THR A 76 -1.65 -32.89 11.02
C THR A 76 -2.12 -31.43 11.13
N GLU A 77 -1.35 -30.56 11.80
CA GLU A 77 -1.66 -29.13 11.98
C GLU A 77 -0.46 -28.26 11.54
N GLN A 78 -0.71 -27.28 10.67
CA GLN A 78 0.32 -26.41 10.09
C GLN A 78 -0.16 -24.94 9.96
N ASP A 79 0.76 -23.99 9.83
CA ASP A 79 0.40 -22.59 9.54
C ASP A 79 -0.30 -22.48 8.18
N ALA A 80 -1.49 -21.91 8.17
CA ALA A 80 -2.33 -21.85 6.97
C ALA A 80 -1.72 -20.96 5.88
N TRP A 81 -1.02 -19.89 6.27
CA TRP A 81 -0.34 -19.00 5.33
C TRP A 81 0.97 -19.59 4.78
N GLY A 82 1.68 -20.38 5.58
CA GLY A 82 2.81 -21.21 5.14
C GLY A 82 2.38 -22.19 4.07
N MET A 83 1.35 -23.00 4.37
CA MET A 83 0.77 -23.97 3.43
C MET A 83 0.37 -23.33 2.09
N LEU A 84 -0.28 -22.15 2.13
CA LEU A 84 -0.65 -21.41 0.91
C LEU A 84 0.58 -20.99 0.08
N ARG A 85 1.65 -20.48 0.72
CA ARG A 85 2.88 -20.05 0.04
C ARG A 85 3.73 -21.21 -0.49
N GLU A 86 3.64 -22.37 0.16
CA GLU A 86 4.32 -23.60 -0.29
C GLU A 86 3.61 -24.21 -1.51
N ALA A 87 2.28 -24.19 -1.52
CA ALA A 87 1.46 -24.64 -2.67
C ALA A 87 1.51 -23.67 -3.86
N HIS A 88 1.66 -22.38 -3.58
CA HIS A 88 1.78 -21.31 -4.58
C HIS A 88 3.11 -20.57 -4.39
N GLU A 89 4.21 -21.20 -4.83
CA GLU A 89 5.53 -20.55 -4.88
C GLU A 89 5.39 -19.17 -5.55
N PRO A 90 5.89 -18.07 -4.94
CA PRO A 90 5.35 -16.74 -5.21
C PRO A 90 5.69 -16.19 -6.60
N GLU A 91 4.67 -16.22 -7.46
CA GLU A 91 4.57 -15.56 -8.78
C GLU A 91 5.61 -16.01 -9.85
N PRO A 92 5.37 -15.73 -11.14
CA PRO A 92 6.46 -15.67 -12.11
C PRO A 92 7.50 -14.67 -11.62
N LYS A 93 8.68 -15.18 -11.22
CA LYS A 93 9.84 -14.38 -10.80
C LYS A 93 10.12 -13.33 -11.85
N ILE A 94 9.77 -12.07 -11.57
CA ILE A 94 9.91 -10.94 -12.50
C ILE A 94 11.39 -10.81 -12.83
N ALA A 95 11.77 -11.32 -14.00
CA ALA A 95 13.16 -11.43 -14.38
C ALA A 95 13.75 -10.03 -14.48
N ASN A 96 14.78 -9.76 -13.66
CA ASN A 96 15.49 -8.48 -13.67
C ASN A 96 15.90 -8.18 -15.14
N PRO A 97 15.47 -7.06 -15.74
CA PRO A 97 15.76 -6.75 -17.14
C PRO A 97 17.26 -6.75 -17.46
N ALA A 98 18.09 -6.23 -16.55
CA ALA A 98 19.54 -6.23 -16.69
C ALA A 98 20.12 -7.65 -16.63
N ALA A 99 19.61 -8.51 -15.73
CA ALA A 99 20.02 -9.91 -15.65
C ALA A 99 19.60 -10.72 -16.88
N THR A 100 18.37 -10.51 -17.34
CA THR A 100 17.82 -11.15 -18.54
C THR A 100 18.63 -10.76 -19.77
N PHE A 101 18.95 -9.47 -19.90
CA PHE A 101 19.79 -8.96 -20.99
C PHE A 101 21.23 -9.48 -20.91
N CYS A 102 21.86 -9.46 -19.73
CA CYS A 102 23.20 -10.02 -19.50
C CYS A 102 23.27 -11.49 -19.97
N ASN A 103 22.37 -12.32 -19.43
CA ASN A 103 22.33 -13.75 -19.74
C ASN A 103 21.99 -14.03 -21.22
N ALA A 104 21.11 -13.21 -21.84
CA ALA A 104 20.78 -13.31 -23.25
C ALA A 104 21.94 -12.94 -24.20
N ASN A 105 22.87 -12.09 -23.75
CA ASN A 105 24.11 -11.77 -24.47
C ASN A 105 25.28 -12.71 -24.11
N GLY A 106 25.02 -13.79 -23.37
CA GLY A 106 26.04 -14.79 -23.01
C GLY A 106 26.94 -14.40 -21.83
N GLY A 107 26.56 -13.37 -21.07
CA GLY A 107 27.18 -13.07 -19.77
C GLY A 107 26.53 -13.82 -18.61
N THR A 108 27.05 -13.62 -17.40
CA THR A 108 26.50 -14.12 -16.13
C THR A 108 26.21 -12.95 -15.20
N TYR A 109 24.96 -12.80 -14.76
CA TYR A 109 24.57 -11.70 -13.87
C TYR A 109 24.74 -12.04 -12.39
N ASN A 110 25.44 -11.19 -11.63
CA ASN A 110 25.54 -11.30 -10.18
C ASN A 110 24.36 -10.60 -9.49
N LEU A 111 23.61 -11.35 -8.67
CA LEU A 111 22.47 -10.83 -7.91
C LEU A 111 22.87 -10.04 -6.66
N GLU A 112 24.12 -10.13 -6.18
CA GLU A 112 24.57 -9.45 -4.96
C GLU A 112 25.02 -8.01 -5.21
N ASP A 113 25.71 -7.73 -6.31
CA ASP A 113 26.22 -6.40 -6.67
C ASP A 113 25.57 -5.78 -7.93
N GLY A 114 24.84 -6.57 -8.73
CA GLY A 114 24.16 -6.13 -9.94
C GLY A 114 25.02 -6.09 -11.20
N SER A 115 26.25 -6.62 -11.15
CA SER A 115 27.17 -6.71 -12.29
C SER A 115 26.79 -7.81 -13.29
N CYS A 116 27.33 -7.68 -14.51
CA CYS A 116 27.28 -8.66 -15.57
C CYS A 116 28.72 -9.05 -15.94
N GLU A 117 29.10 -10.30 -15.68
CA GLU A 117 30.35 -10.89 -16.18
C GLU A 117 30.16 -11.27 -17.66
N LEU A 118 30.84 -10.57 -18.55
CA LEU A 118 30.79 -10.79 -20.00
C LEU A 118 31.63 -11.99 -20.43
N ALA A 119 31.38 -12.53 -21.63
CA ALA A 119 32.07 -13.71 -22.16
C ALA A 119 33.59 -13.56 -22.38
N ASN A 120 34.14 -12.35 -22.23
CA ASN A 120 35.59 -12.07 -22.21
C ASN A 120 36.20 -12.09 -20.79
N GLY A 121 35.40 -12.28 -19.74
CA GLY A 121 35.81 -12.20 -18.33
C GLY A 121 35.77 -10.79 -17.72
N GLU A 122 35.16 -9.81 -18.39
CA GLU A 122 35.02 -8.43 -17.93
C GLU A 122 33.70 -8.24 -17.17
N ALA A 123 33.74 -7.65 -15.97
CA ALA A 123 32.55 -7.33 -15.19
C ALA A 123 32.11 -5.87 -15.41
N VAL A 124 30.86 -5.66 -15.83
CA VAL A 124 30.25 -4.34 -16.08
C VAL A 124 28.97 -4.14 -15.27
N ASP A 125 28.54 -2.89 -15.03
CA ASP A 125 27.21 -2.65 -14.43
C ASP A 125 26.11 -3.12 -15.38
N GLY A 126 25.24 -4.02 -14.92
CA GLY A 126 24.24 -4.64 -15.80
C GLY A 126 23.15 -3.67 -16.27
N TRP A 127 22.85 -2.61 -15.51
CA TRP A 127 21.87 -1.59 -15.90
C TRP A 127 22.46 -0.60 -16.89
N GLU A 128 23.75 -0.26 -16.79
CA GLU A 128 24.48 0.50 -17.79
C GLU A 128 24.64 -0.30 -19.09
N TYR A 129 25.01 -1.58 -19.02
CA TYR A 129 25.11 -2.47 -20.19
C TYR A 129 23.76 -2.59 -20.93
N LEU A 130 22.66 -2.79 -20.20
CA LEU A 130 21.30 -2.74 -20.76
C LEU A 130 20.98 -1.37 -21.38
N ARG A 131 21.21 -0.26 -20.67
CA ARG A 131 20.91 1.09 -21.17
C ARG A 131 21.76 1.48 -22.39
N ALA A 132 23.02 1.05 -22.47
CA ALA A 132 23.89 1.27 -23.62
C ALA A 132 23.32 0.60 -24.89
N SER A 133 22.81 -0.64 -24.78
CA SER A 133 22.12 -1.30 -25.89
C SER A 133 20.87 -0.55 -26.36
N HIS A 134 20.16 0.10 -25.43
CA HIS A 134 18.99 0.93 -25.74
C HIS A 134 19.34 2.35 -26.22
N ALA A 135 20.58 2.82 -26.03
CA ALA A 135 21.03 4.12 -26.53
C ALA A 135 21.12 4.15 -28.06
N GLU A 136 21.47 3.02 -28.70
CA GLU A 136 21.32 2.80 -30.16
C GLU A 136 19.85 2.90 -30.59
N SER A 137 18.91 2.45 -29.75
CA SER A 137 17.46 2.48 -30.03
C SER A 137 16.83 3.87 -29.86
N THR A 138 17.31 4.83 -30.66
CA THR A 138 16.93 6.24 -30.76
C THR A 138 15.49 6.47 -31.27
N LYS A 139 14.47 5.88 -30.62
CA LYS A 139 13.09 5.94 -31.11
C LYS A 139 11.94 5.97 -30.10
N MET A 140 12.20 6.19 -28.80
CA MET A 140 11.15 6.69 -27.88
C MET A 140 11.24 8.22 -27.79
N VAL A 141 10.93 8.89 -28.90
CA VAL A 141 10.80 10.36 -28.94
C VAL A 141 9.61 10.81 -28.08
N ASN A 142 9.74 11.95 -27.41
CA ASN A 142 8.61 12.57 -26.70
C ASN A 142 7.49 12.90 -27.71
N PRO A 143 6.27 12.32 -27.60
CA PRO A 143 5.19 12.53 -28.56
C PRO A 143 4.84 14.00 -28.80
N ALA A 144 4.85 14.82 -27.75
CA ALA A 144 4.58 16.25 -27.86
C ALA A 144 5.71 17.03 -28.55
N ALA A 145 6.96 16.58 -28.40
CA ALA A 145 8.11 17.16 -29.10
C ALA A 145 8.13 16.76 -30.59
N ALA A 146 7.82 15.49 -30.88
CA ALA A 146 7.67 14.99 -32.25
C ALA A 146 6.55 15.74 -32.97
N PHE A 147 5.35 15.80 -32.37
CA PHE A 147 4.21 16.51 -32.94
C PHE A 147 4.48 18.01 -33.18
N CYS A 148 5.23 18.67 -32.28
CA CYS A 148 5.66 20.05 -32.48
C CYS A 148 6.50 20.21 -33.77
N VAL A 149 7.50 19.36 -33.97
CA VAL A 149 8.40 19.40 -35.14
C VAL A 149 7.68 18.96 -36.42
N GLU A 150 6.80 17.96 -36.35
CA GLU A 150 5.95 17.52 -37.46
C GLU A 150 4.95 18.61 -37.89
N SER A 151 4.50 19.44 -36.94
CA SER A 151 3.69 20.66 -37.19
C SER A 151 4.52 21.85 -37.70
N GLY A 152 5.81 21.66 -37.97
CA GLY A 152 6.74 22.68 -38.45
C GLY A 152 7.26 23.65 -37.37
N GLY A 153 6.96 23.39 -36.09
CA GLY A 153 7.43 24.18 -34.96
C GLY A 153 8.82 23.79 -34.46
N SER A 154 9.37 24.63 -33.58
CA SER A 154 10.60 24.36 -32.82
C SER A 154 10.25 23.96 -31.40
N TYR A 155 10.70 22.78 -30.96
CA TYR A 155 10.56 22.32 -29.58
C TYR A 155 11.76 22.75 -28.72
N GLN A 156 11.51 23.20 -27.48
CA GLN A 156 12.54 23.51 -26.48
C GLN A 156 12.11 23.02 -25.09
N ILE A 157 13.07 22.64 -24.24
CA ILE A 157 12.82 22.38 -22.81
C ILE A 157 13.15 23.66 -22.04
N VAL A 158 12.19 24.15 -21.25
CA VAL A 158 12.35 25.31 -20.38
C VAL A 158 12.29 24.85 -18.93
N THR A 159 13.34 25.13 -18.16
CA THR A 159 13.38 24.97 -16.71
C THR A 159 12.83 26.23 -16.04
N ALA A 160 11.98 26.08 -15.02
CA ALA A 160 11.47 27.18 -14.19
C ALA A 160 12.32 27.36 -12.91
N ASP A 161 12.06 28.44 -12.16
CA ASP A 161 12.84 28.82 -10.97
C ASP A 161 12.80 27.79 -9.83
N ASP A 162 11.80 26.90 -9.82
CA ASP A 162 11.66 25.77 -8.88
C ASP A 162 12.38 24.49 -9.34
N GLY A 163 13.05 24.52 -10.50
CA GLY A 163 13.71 23.38 -11.13
C GLY A 163 12.78 22.48 -11.94
N SER A 164 11.47 22.74 -11.98
CA SER A 164 10.54 22.01 -12.85
C SER A 164 10.83 22.27 -14.33
N GLN A 165 10.56 21.29 -15.20
CA GLN A 165 10.82 21.40 -16.64
C GLN A 165 9.54 21.18 -17.45
N LYS A 166 9.35 21.99 -18.49
CA LYS A 166 8.26 21.85 -19.46
C LYS A 166 8.76 21.96 -20.90
N GLY A 167 8.06 21.30 -21.82
CA GLY A 167 8.29 21.41 -23.25
C GLY A 167 7.49 22.57 -23.84
N ILE A 168 8.16 23.53 -24.46
CA ILE A 168 7.53 24.61 -25.23
C ILE A 168 7.65 24.31 -26.72
N CYS A 169 6.56 24.50 -27.45
CA CYS A 169 6.52 24.46 -28.90
C CYS A 169 6.35 25.89 -29.43
N THR A 170 7.31 26.39 -30.21
CA THR A 170 7.19 27.64 -30.96
C THR A 170 6.79 27.35 -32.40
N LEU A 171 5.60 27.78 -32.79
CA LEU A 171 4.98 27.53 -34.10
C LEU A 171 5.52 28.49 -35.20
N PRO A 172 5.31 28.17 -36.50
CA PRO A 172 5.78 29.02 -37.61
C PRO A 172 5.26 30.46 -37.63
N ASN A 173 4.16 30.75 -36.92
CA ASN A 173 3.61 32.10 -36.74
C ASN A 173 4.30 32.91 -35.60
N GLY A 174 5.25 32.31 -34.89
CA GLY A 174 5.94 32.88 -33.72
C GLY A 174 5.21 32.67 -32.38
N GLU A 175 4.01 32.09 -32.40
CA GLU A 175 3.27 31.71 -31.18
C GLU A 175 4.01 30.62 -30.42
N SER A 176 4.01 30.68 -29.09
CA SER A 176 4.66 29.65 -28.25
C SER A 176 3.67 29.09 -27.23
N ARG A 177 3.50 27.76 -27.25
CA ARG A 177 2.55 27.03 -26.41
C ARG A 177 3.24 25.91 -25.63
N ASP A 178 2.58 25.41 -24.58
CA ASP A 178 3.01 24.14 -23.98
C ASP A 178 2.82 23.00 -25.00
N ALA A 179 3.86 22.21 -25.21
CA ALA A 179 3.87 21.19 -26.26
C ALA A 179 2.87 20.06 -25.96
N TRP A 180 2.67 19.71 -24.69
CA TRP A 180 1.71 18.67 -24.29
C TRP A 180 0.27 19.17 -24.35
N GLU A 181 0.02 20.45 -24.05
CA GLU A 181 -1.26 21.11 -24.32
C GLU A 181 -1.59 21.08 -25.82
N TYR A 182 -0.68 21.55 -26.67
CA TYR A 182 -0.85 21.58 -28.11
C TYR A 182 -1.11 20.19 -28.71
N PHE A 183 -0.33 19.17 -28.33
CA PHE A 183 -0.52 17.79 -28.73
C PHE A 183 -1.90 17.22 -28.33
N ARG A 184 -2.37 17.50 -27.11
CA ARG A 184 -3.68 17.04 -26.62
C ARG A 184 -4.87 17.81 -27.20
N GLU A 185 -4.67 19.03 -27.70
CA GLU A 185 -5.70 19.75 -28.44
C GLU A 185 -5.88 19.22 -29.86
N ALA A 186 -4.78 18.91 -30.55
CA ALA A 186 -4.82 18.30 -31.88
C ALA A 186 -5.28 16.84 -31.89
N SER A 187 -5.47 16.23 -30.72
CA SER A 187 -5.93 14.84 -30.51
C SER A 187 -7.43 14.74 -30.16
N LYS A 188 -8.25 15.70 -30.58
CA LYS A 188 -9.70 15.80 -30.28
C LYS A 188 -10.54 15.93 -31.55
#